data_AF-A0ABD5HPU7-F1
#
_entry.id   AF-A0ABD5HPU7-F1
#
_cell.length_a   1.000
_cell.length_b   1.000
_cell.length_c   1.000
_cell.angle_alpha   90.00
_cell.angle_beta   90.00
_cell.angle_gamma   90.00
#
_symmetry.space_group_name_H-M   'P 1'
#
loop_
_entity.id
_entity.type
_entity.pdbx_description
1 polymer ?
#
loop_
_entity_poly.entity_id
_entity_poly.type
_entity_poly.pdbx_seq_one_letter_code
_entity_poly.pdbx_strand_id
1 'polypeptide(L)'
;MTKRRIGNAAGFVKKGAIVIVEFGHIYQTLNFQTGLTKSAMYPCNHQEGEMHKRRPAVVVKVDRRGVTVVPVTSKEPDAHEYNRAIFELETESIQHINELDTGKRSFAVCEMIQTVSPTRILPPESRDHKGRDRTYRRDESFSRRLSRNDMKALEQGLLAAVGMYSLQDKLDRTIQKGQLQSAELEELRPEVEAIREELAELRDKYRILSDLYLASSGHVTREDVEQEVIEYMELD
;
A
#
# COMPACT_ATOMS: atom_id res chain seq x y z
N MET A 1 12.84 34.65 -4.61
CA MET A 1 12.25 33.38 -4.13
C MET A 1 11.31 33.68 -2.97
N THR A 2 10.00 33.54 -3.17
CA THR A 2 9.00 33.69 -2.11
C THR A 2 9.04 32.45 -1.21
N LYS A 3 9.39 32.63 0.07
CA LYS A 3 9.35 31.53 1.06
C LYS A 3 7.89 31.08 1.21
N ARG A 4 7.53 29.92 0.66
CA ARG A 4 6.24 29.28 0.95
C ARG A 4 6.17 29.01 2.46
N ARG A 5 5.18 29.59 3.14
CA ARG A 5 4.86 29.21 4.52
C ARG A 5 4.34 27.77 4.49
N ILE A 6 5.17 26.82 4.96
CA ILE A 6 4.77 25.42 5.10
C ILE A 6 3.89 25.31 6.33
N GLY A 7 2.57 25.47 6.18
CA GLY A 7 1.60 25.27 7.26
C GLY A 7 1.35 23.80 7.59
N ASN A 8 1.63 22.89 6.65
CA ASN A 8 1.47 21.45 6.82
C ASN A 8 2.46 20.71 5.90
N ALA A 9 3.09 19.65 6.42
CA ALA A 9 4.05 18.85 5.67
C ALA A 9 3.42 18.12 4.47
N ALA A 10 2.12 17.82 4.54
CA ALA A 10 1.37 17.17 3.46
C ALA A 10 1.33 17.99 2.17
N GLY A 11 1.61 19.30 2.24
CA GLY A 11 1.62 20.17 1.06
C GLY A 11 2.88 20.06 0.20
N PHE A 12 3.98 19.46 0.70
CA PHE A 12 5.25 19.44 -0.04
C PHE A 12 5.89 18.06 -0.20
N VAL A 13 5.56 17.07 0.63
CA VAL A 13 6.04 15.68 0.47
C VAL A 13 4.86 14.71 0.46
N LYS A 14 4.98 13.64 -0.33
CA LYS A 14 3.97 12.59 -0.46
C LYS A 14 4.53 11.23 -0.01
N LYS A 15 3.64 10.31 0.37
CA LYS A 15 4.01 8.90 0.62
C LYS A 15 4.72 8.30 -0.59
N GLY A 16 5.77 7.55 -0.32
CA GLY A 16 6.64 6.90 -1.30
C GLY A 16 7.64 7.84 -1.96
N ALA A 17 7.69 9.13 -1.59
CA ALA A 17 8.71 10.03 -2.10
C ALA A 17 10.08 9.70 -1.50
N ILE A 18 11.12 9.80 -2.31
CA ILE A 18 12.51 9.66 -1.86
C ILE A 18 13.03 11.05 -1.51
N VAL A 19 13.61 11.19 -0.33
CA VAL A 19 14.07 12.46 0.23
C VAL A 19 15.43 12.29 0.89
N ILE A 20 16.16 13.39 1.07
CA ILE A 20 17.35 13.40 1.91
C ILE A 20 16.98 13.92 3.29
N VAL A 21 17.34 13.20 4.35
CA VAL A 21 16.97 13.55 5.72
C VAL A 21 18.21 13.78 6.55
N GLU A 22 18.21 14.88 7.30
CA GLU A 22 19.24 15.18 8.29
C GLU A 22 18.86 14.58 9.65
N PHE A 23 19.47 13.46 10.00
CA PHE A 23 19.16 12.74 11.24
C PHE A 23 19.85 13.33 12.47
N GLY A 24 21.04 13.89 12.29
CA GLY A 24 21.79 14.55 13.36
C GLY A 24 23.26 14.74 12.99
N HIS A 25 24.04 15.20 13.96
CA HIS A 25 25.47 15.41 13.83
C HIS A 25 26.23 14.56 14.86
N ILE A 26 27.44 14.13 14.51
CA ILE A 26 28.33 13.46 15.45
C ILE A 26 29.09 14.57 16.18
N TYR A 27 28.79 14.78 17.45
CA TYR A 27 29.48 15.78 18.25
C TYR A 27 30.93 15.37 18.52
N GLN A 28 31.81 16.36 18.58
CA GLN A 28 33.18 16.21 19.03
C GLN A 28 33.41 17.22 20.15
N THR A 29 34.22 16.83 21.12
CA THR A 29 34.53 17.66 22.29
C THR A 29 35.95 18.17 22.20
N LEU A 30 36.10 19.49 22.29
CA LEU A 30 37.42 20.09 22.37
C LEU A 30 37.89 20.06 23.82
N ASN A 31 38.94 19.28 24.08
CA ASN A 31 39.70 19.34 25.32
C ASN A 31 40.92 20.23 25.10
N PHE A 32 41.11 21.25 25.93
CA PHE A 32 42.23 22.20 25.79
C PHE A 32 43.62 21.56 25.99
N GLN A 33 43.70 20.39 26.63
CA GLN A 33 44.97 19.68 26.84
C GLN A 33 45.23 18.60 25.77
N THR A 34 44.21 17.82 25.43
CA THR A 34 44.35 16.65 24.55
C THR A 34 43.82 16.88 23.13
N GLY A 35 43.28 18.07 22.83
CA GLY A 35 42.70 18.43 21.54
C GLY A 35 41.27 17.90 21.34
N LEU A 36 40.87 17.76 20.07
CA LEU A 36 39.56 17.23 19.69
C LEU A 36 39.45 15.73 20.02
N THR A 37 38.46 15.39 20.84
CA THR A 37 38.18 14.05 21.34
C THR A 37 36.73 13.67 21.06
N LYS A 38 36.41 12.37 21.17
CA LYS A 38 35.03 11.89 21.05
C LYS A 38 34.22 12.30 22.27
N SER A 39 32.96 12.70 22.07
CA SER A 39 32.05 13.10 23.14
C SER A 39 31.51 11.94 24.00
N ALA A 40 32.21 10.80 24.09
CA ALA A 40 31.70 9.57 24.72
C ALA A 40 31.23 9.74 26.18
N MET A 41 31.79 10.72 26.89
CA MET A 41 31.44 11.01 28.29
C MET A 41 30.20 11.90 28.45
N TYR A 42 29.69 12.50 27.37
CA TYR A 42 28.52 13.36 27.43
C TYR A 42 27.24 12.56 27.24
N PRO A 43 26.20 12.80 28.07
CA PRO A 43 24.91 12.11 27.93
C PRO A 43 24.23 12.35 26.58
N CYS A 44 24.53 13.48 25.92
CA CYS A 44 24.03 13.85 24.60
C CYS A 44 24.92 13.34 23.44
N ASN A 45 25.83 12.40 23.71
CA ASN A 45 26.62 11.78 22.66
C ASN A 45 25.74 10.90 21.77
N HIS A 46 26.10 10.89 20.48
CA HIS A 46 25.53 9.95 19.54
C HIS A 46 25.93 8.52 19.91
N GLN A 47 24.94 7.65 20.08
CA GLN A 47 25.18 6.25 20.43
C GLN A 47 25.49 5.42 19.19
N GLU A 48 26.25 4.34 19.38
CA GLU A 48 26.50 3.39 18.28
C GLU A 48 25.19 2.74 17.86
N GLY A 49 24.96 2.67 16.54
CA GLY A 49 23.71 2.18 15.95
C GLY A 49 22.66 3.26 15.71
N GLU A 50 22.79 4.44 16.30
CA GLU A 50 21.94 5.57 15.95
C GLU A 50 22.27 6.08 14.54
N MET A 51 21.27 6.69 13.91
CA MET A 51 21.45 7.27 12.59
C MET A 51 21.95 8.72 12.68
N HIS A 52 23.03 9.01 11.96
CA HIS A 52 23.62 10.35 11.89
C HIS A 52 23.76 10.85 10.43
N LYS A 53 24.09 12.14 10.30
CA LYS A 53 24.35 12.85 9.04
C LYS A 53 23.11 12.89 8.14
N ARG A 54 23.33 13.31 6.90
CA ARG A 54 22.32 13.33 5.85
C ARG A 54 22.29 11.98 5.15
N ARG A 55 21.11 11.37 5.05
CA ARG A 55 20.93 10.06 4.41
C ARG A 55 19.67 10.06 3.55
N PRO A 56 19.66 9.31 2.43
CA PRO A 56 18.44 9.07 1.67
C PRO A 56 17.45 8.28 2.53
N ALA A 57 16.18 8.64 2.40
CA ALA A 57 15.07 8.00 3.09
C ALA A 57 13.81 8.03 2.23
N VAL A 58 12.94 7.06 2.45
CA VAL A 58 11.62 6.96 1.82
C VAL A 58 10.56 7.46 2.79
N VAL A 59 9.64 8.29 2.31
CA VAL A 59 8.54 8.82 3.11
C VAL A 59 7.42 7.79 3.23
N VAL A 60 7.09 7.39 4.46
CA VAL A 60 6.02 6.43 4.76
C VAL A 60 4.70 7.14 5.02
N LYS A 61 4.75 8.16 5.89
CA LYS A 61 3.56 8.87 6.36
C LYS A 61 3.88 10.34 6.56
N VAL A 62 2.90 11.19 6.26
CA VAL A 62 3.00 12.62 6.48
C VAL A 62 1.86 13.03 7.41
N ASP A 63 2.19 13.48 8.61
CA ASP A 63 1.25 13.92 9.63
C ASP A 63 1.45 15.41 9.93
N ARG A 64 0.50 16.01 10.68
CA ARG A 64 0.65 17.38 11.19
C ARG A 64 1.87 17.55 12.10
N ARG A 65 2.26 16.47 12.81
CA ARG A 65 3.37 16.48 13.78
C ARG A 65 4.75 16.33 13.12
N GLY A 66 4.81 15.81 11.90
CA GLY A 66 6.07 15.53 11.22
C GLY A 66 5.91 14.51 10.11
N VAL A 67 7.04 14.08 9.58
CA VAL A 67 7.11 13.11 8.48
C VAL A 67 7.79 11.86 8.98
N THR A 68 7.13 10.72 8.81
CA THR A 68 7.71 9.42 9.13
C THR A 68 8.43 8.87 7.91
N VAL A 69 9.69 8.52 8.09
CA VAL A 69 10.61 8.11 7.03
C VAL A 69 11.28 6.78 7.38
N VAL A 70 11.65 6.04 6.35
CA VAL A 70 12.46 4.82 6.42
C VAL A 70 13.80 5.10 5.75
N PRO A 71 14.94 4.91 6.43
CA PRO A 71 16.24 5.20 5.85
C PRO A 71 16.65 4.16 4.82
N VAL A 72 17.48 4.61 3.88
CA VAL A 72 18.09 3.78 2.84
C VAL A 72 19.59 3.68 3.10
N THR A 73 20.14 2.47 2.99
CA THR A 73 21.56 2.16 3.15
C THR A 73 22.11 1.52 1.89
N SER A 74 23.34 1.84 1.53
CA SER A 74 24.09 1.14 0.46
C SER A 74 24.95 -0.01 0.98
N LYS A 75 25.02 -0.17 2.32
CA LYS A 75 25.65 -1.34 2.95
C LYS A 75 24.60 -2.41 3.15
N GLU A 76 24.86 -3.59 2.60
CA GLU A 76 24.05 -4.79 2.82
C GLU A 76 23.99 -5.11 4.31
N PRO A 77 22.78 -5.14 4.91
CA PRO A 77 22.62 -5.54 6.30
C PRO A 77 22.85 -7.04 6.48
N ASP A 78 23.57 -7.44 7.52
CA ASP A 78 23.93 -8.85 7.78
C ASP A 78 22.71 -9.78 7.88
N ALA A 79 21.54 -9.22 8.24
CA ALA A 79 20.29 -9.96 8.39
C ALA A 79 19.38 -9.92 7.15
N HIS A 80 19.82 -9.39 6.01
CA HIS A 80 18.95 -9.14 4.85
C HIS A 80 18.20 -10.40 4.36
N GLU A 81 18.87 -11.57 4.34
CA GLU A 81 18.28 -12.82 3.85
C GLU A 81 17.12 -13.34 4.71
N TYR A 82 17.19 -13.11 6.03
CA TYR A 82 16.21 -13.62 6.99
C TYR A 82 15.18 -12.56 7.40
N ASN A 83 15.55 -11.29 7.30
CA ASN A 83 14.75 -10.19 7.78
C ASN A 83 13.89 -9.58 6.67
N ARG A 84 12.59 -9.93 6.71
CA ARG A 84 11.57 -9.40 5.78
C ARG A 84 11.30 -7.91 5.94
N ALA A 85 11.78 -7.27 7.01
CA ALA A 85 11.68 -5.83 7.19
C ALA A 85 12.73 -5.05 6.38
N ILE A 86 13.66 -5.74 5.71
CA ILE A 86 14.69 -5.15 4.88
C ILE A 86 14.47 -5.63 3.45
N PHE A 87 14.38 -4.70 2.51
CA PHE A 87 14.26 -5.04 1.09
C PHE A 87 15.19 -4.19 0.24
N GLU A 88 15.63 -4.76 -0.86
CA GLU A 88 16.42 -4.06 -1.87
C GLU A 88 15.49 -3.21 -2.75
N LEU A 89 15.91 -1.98 -3.02
CA LEU A 89 15.22 -1.07 -3.92
C LEU A 89 15.57 -1.40 -5.37
N GLU A 90 14.55 -1.42 -6.23
CA GLU A 90 14.73 -1.62 -7.66
C GLU A 90 15.52 -0.47 -8.31
N THR A 91 16.28 -0.80 -9.36
CA THR A 91 17.04 0.19 -10.15
C THR A 91 16.15 1.32 -10.68
N GLU A 92 14.88 1.01 -11.01
CA GLU A 92 13.91 2.00 -11.49
C GLU A 92 13.68 3.15 -10.50
N SER A 93 13.66 2.85 -9.20
CA SER A 93 13.47 3.82 -8.12
C SER A 93 14.72 4.65 -7.85
N ILE A 94 15.90 4.13 -8.18
CA ILE A 94 17.21 4.67 -7.79
C ILE A 94 17.86 5.52 -8.89
N GLN A 95 17.76 5.09 -10.15
CA GLN A 95 18.55 5.58 -11.30
C GLN A 95 18.50 7.10 -11.57
N HIS A 96 17.55 7.81 -10.98
CA HIS A 96 17.35 9.24 -11.19
C HIS A 96 17.80 10.10 -10.01
N ILE A 97 18.40 9.52 -8.97
CA ILE A 97 18.78 10.21 -7.73
C ILE A 97 20.29 10.05 -7.53
N ASN A 98 21.02 11.16 -7.51
CA ASN A 98 22.48 11.19 -7.45
C ASN A 98 23.03 10.41 -6.25
N GLU A 99 22.39 10.58 -5.09
CA GLU A 99 22.82 9.97 -3.84
C GLU A 99 22.64 8.45 -3.80
N LEU A 100 21.82 7.89 -4.69
CA LEU A 100 21.52 6.45 -4.78
C LEU A 100 22.10 5.82 -6.05
N ASP A 101 22.23 6.58 -7.15
CA ASP A 101 22.77 6.17 -8.46
C ASP A 101 24.30 6.03 -8.43
N THR A 102 24.80 5.18 -7.54
CA THR A 102 26.23 4.95 -7.28
C THR A 102 26.73 3.60 -7.82
N GLY A 103 25.87 2.86 -8.53
CA GLY A 103 26.13 1.49 -8.98
C GLY A 103 26.13 0.46 -7.84
N LYS A 104 25.78 0.86 -6.61
CA LYS A 104 25.66 -0.01 -5.45
C LYS A 104 24.20 -0.39 -5.20
N ARG A 105 24.00 -1.59 -4.68
CA ARG A 105 22.70 -2.04 -4.16
C ARG A 105 22.27 -1.11 -3.02
N SER A 106 20.97 -0.80 -2.97
CA SER A 106 20.40 0.07 -1.96
C SER A 106 19.28 -0.66 -1.24
N PHE A 107 19.31 -0.64 0.09
CA PHE A 107 18.38 -1.37 0.94
C PHE A 107 17.58 -0.38 1.79
N ALA A 108 16.27 -0.54 1.81
CA ALA A 108 15.39 0.18 2.73
C ALA A 108 15.25 -0.61 4.02
N VAL A 109 15.51 0.04 5.17
CA VAL A 109 15.54 -0.62 6.49
C VAL A 109 14.31 -0.20 7.30
N CYS A 110 13.22 -0.96 7.18
CA CYS A 110 11.93 -0.59 7.79
C CYS A 110 11.94 -0.60 9.33
N GLU A 111 12.85 -1.36 9.95
CA GLU A 111 13.01 -1.39 11.41
C GLU A 111 13.51 -0.05 11.98
N MET A 112 14.28 0.70 11.19
CA MET A 112 14.81 2.01 11.57
C MET A 112 13.84 3.15 11.21
N ILE A 113 12.54 2.90 11.30
CA ILE A 113 11.51 3.92 11.02
C ILE A 113 11.60 5.07 12.04
N GLN A 114 11.63 6.30 11.53
CA GLN A 114 11.76 7.48 12.39
C GLN A 114 10.84 8.61 11.93
N THR A 115 10.25 9.33 12.89
CA THR A 115 9.55 10.58 12.61
C THR A 115 10.51 11.76 12.71
N VAL A 116 10.60 12.54 11.63
CA VAL A 116 11.47 13.70 11.52
C VAL A 116 10.67 14.98 11.30
N SER A 117 11.25 16.10 11.74
CA SER A 117 10.71 17.42 11.45
C SER A 117 10.76 17.70 9.94
N PRO A 118 9.74 18.35 9.36
CA PRO A 118 9.76 18.80 7.96
C PRO A 118 10.99 19.64 7.59
N THR A 119 11.54 20.38 8.55
CA THR A 119 12.73 21.22 8.37
C THR A 119 14.02 20.43 8.16
N ARG A 120 14.03 19.15 8.53
CA ARG A 120 15.17 18.23 8.33
C ARG A 120 15.11 17.50 6.99
N ILE A 121 14.05 17.71 6.21
CA ILE A 121 13.87 17.13 4.89
C ILE A 121 14.48 18.07 3.85
N LEU A 122 15.39 17.52 3.07
CA LEU A 122 16.12 18.19 2.02
C LEU A 122 15.73 17.59 0.66
N PRO A 123 15.63 18.43 -0.38
CA PRO A 123 15.35 17.94 -1.73
C PRO A 123 16.51 17.08 -2.22
N PRO A 124 16.23 15.89 -2.80
CA PRO A 124 17.26 15.05 -3.41
C PRO A 124 17.80 15.70 -4.68
N GLU A 125 19.02 15.35 -5.05
CA GLU A 125 19.58 15.69 -6.35
C GLU A 125 19.07 14.70 -7.39
N SER A 126 18.16 15.17 -8.26
CA SER A 126 17.52 14.31 -9.26
C SER A 126 17.74 14.77 -10.70
N ARG A 127 17.71 13.81 -11.64
CA ARG A 127 17.76 14.05 -13.09
C ARG A 127 16.35 14.17 -13.66
N ASP A 128 16.03 15.31 -14.28
CA ASP A 128 14.71 15.51 -14.91
C ASP A 128 14.40 14.39 -15.93
N HIS A 129 13.18 13.86 -15.89
CA HIS A 129 12.72 12.83 -16.83
C HIS A 129 12.56 13.37 -18.26
N LYS A 130 12.26 14.66 -18.40
CA LYS A 130 11.89 15.28 -19.68
C LYS A 130 12.96 16.23 -20.22
N GLY A 131 13.99 16.52 -19.44
CA GLY A 131 15.09 17.39 -19.83
C GLY A 131 16.05 16.66 -20.78
N ARG A 132 16.42 17.32 -21.90
CA ARG A 132 17.58 16.91 -22.72
C ARG A 132 18.90 16.96 -21.92
N ASP A 133 18.90 17.75 -20.86
CA ASP A 133 20.03 18.00 -19.98
C ASP A 133 20.07 16.94 -18.87
N ARG A 134 21.14 16.13 -18.85
CA ARG A 134 21.33 14.99 -17.92
C ARG A 134 21.97 15.39 -16.58
N THR A 135 21.98 16.69 -16.27
CA THR A 135 22.55 17.23 -15.04
C THR A 135 21.65 16.94 -13.85
N TYR A 136 22.25 16.58 -12.71
CA TYR A 136 21.51 16.46 -11.46
C TYR A 136 21.21 17.85 -10.91
N ARG A 137 19.97 18.06 -10.48
CA ARG A 137 19.51 19.31 -9.85
C ARG A 137 18.68 18.98 -8.63
N ARG A 138 18.66 19.89 -7.65
CA ARG A 138 17.83 19.74 -6.46
C ARG A 138 16.36 19.79 -6.83
N ASP A 139 15.63 18.72 -6.53
CA ASP A 139 14.21 18.62 -6.78
C ASP A 139 13.41 19.18 -5.59
N GLU A 140 13.15 20.48 -5.62
CA GLU A 140 12.33 21.17 -4.62
C GLU A 140 10.87 20.70 -4.58
N SER A 141 10.41 20.02 -5.64
CA SER A 141 9.03 19.53 -5.75
C SER A 141 8.84 18.12 -5.19
N PHE A 142 9.92 17.44 -4.81
CA PHE A 142 9.90 16.07 -4.31
C PHE A 142 9.12 15.12 -5.23
N SER A 143 9.37 15.23 -6.54
CA SER A 143 8.68 14.49 -7.59
C SER A 143 9.08 13.02 -7.63
N ARG A 144 10.27 12.67 -7.12
CA ARG A 144 10.81 11.30 -7.14
C ARG A 144 10.10 10.41 -6.15
N ARG A 145 9.62 9.28 -6.65
CA ARG A 145 8.86 8.30 -5.89
C ARG A 145 9.34 6.90 -6.21
N LEU A 146 9.13 5.99 -5.26
CA LEU A 146 9.33 4.57 -5.44
C LEU A 146 8.47 4.01 -6.59
N SER A 147 8.99 2.96 -7.22
CA SER A 147 8.24 2.10 -8.13
C SER A 147 7.03 1.48 -7.42
N ARG A 148 6.08 0.96 -8.19
CA ARG A 148 4.89 0.30 -7.61
C ARG A 148 5.27 -0.97 -6.85
N ASN A 149 6.30 -1.68 -7.29
CA ASN A 149 6.78 -2.90 -6.66
C ASN A 149 7.48 -2.56 -5.35
N ASP A 150 8.40 -1.59 -5.36
CA ASP A 150 9.08 -1.12 -4.15
C ASP A 150 8.10 -0.53 -3.14
N MET A 151 7.03 0.12 -3.61
CA MET A 151 5.99 0.64 -2.71
C MET A 151 5.24 -0.50 -2.01
N LYS A 152 4.96 -1.61 -2.71
CA LYS A 152 4.39 -2.81 -2.09
C LYS A 152 5.39 -3.42 -1.11
N ALA A 153 6.65 -3.62 -1.53
CA ALA A 153 7.71 -4.16 -0.68
C ALA A 153 7.90 -3.33 0.59
N LEU A 154 7.81 -2.00 0.51
CA LEU A 154 7.81 -1.13 1.69
C LEU A 154 6.65 -1.44 2.63
N GLU A 155 5.44 -1.62 2.12
CA GLU A 155 4.28 -1.96 2.95
C GLU A 155 4.43 -3.34 3.62
N GLN A 156 4.95 -4.34 2.89
CA GLN A 156 5.23 -5.67 3.47
C GLN A 156 6.32 -5.58 4.54
N GLY A 157 7.40 -4.85 4.25
CA GLY A 157 8.52 -4.66 5.16
C GLY A 157 8.13 -3.88 6.42
N LEU A 158 7.24 -2.90 6.30
CA LEU A 158 6.67 -2.19 7.46
C LEU A 158 5.79 -3.10 8.31
N LEU A 159 4.96 -3.95 7.70
CA LEU A 159 4.18 -4.94 8.45
C LEU A 159 5.09 -5.96 9.17
N ALA A 160 6.17 -6.39 8.51
CA ALA A 160 7.17 -7.26 9.11
C ALA A 160 7.88 -6.58 10.30
N ALA A 161 8.28 -5.31 10.15
CA ALA A 161 8.93 -4.54 11.23
C ALA A 161 8.04 -4.40 12.48
N VAL A 162 6.71 -4.39 12.31
CA VAL A 162 5.75 -4.33 13.42
C VAL A 162 5.32 -5.73 13.90
N GLY A 163 5.81 -6.81 13.28
CA GLY A 163 5.46 -8.19 13.62
C GLY A 163 4.06 -8.61 13.16
N MET A 164 3.43 -7.85 12.27
CA MET A 164 2.07 -8.07 11.76
C MET A 164 2.05 -8.66 10.34
N TYR A 165 3.12 -9.31 9.91
CA TYR A 165 3.22 -9.91 8.58
C TYR A 165 2.07 -10.87 8.25
N SER A 166 1.60 -11.64 9.24
CA SER A 166 0.48 -12.59 9.05
C SER A 166 -0.84 -11.94 8.60
N LEU A 167 -1.00 -10.63 8.80
CA LEU A 167 -2.16 -9.89 8.30
C LEU A 167 -2.16 -9.80 6.78
N GLN A 168 -0.98 -9.72 6.16
CA GLN A 168 -0.85 -9.70 4.71
C GLN A 168 -1.25 -11.05 4.11
N ASP A 169 -0.75 -12.15 4.66
CA ASP A 169 -1.15 -13.49 4.22
C ASP A 169 -2.67 -13.71 4.34
N LYS A 170 -3.28 -13.21 5.41
CA LYS A 170 -4.74 -13.27 5.59
C LYS A 170 -5.47 -12.41 4.57
N LEU A 171 -4.97 -11.22 4.27
CA LEU A 171 -5.55 -10.33 3.27
C LEU A 171 -5.50 -10.98 1.89
N ASP A 172 -4.34 -11.51 1.49
CA ASP A 172 -4.15 -12.14 0.18
C ASP A 172 -5.05 -13.38 0.01
N ARG A 173 -5.16 -14.21 1.05
CA ARG A 173 -6.10 -15.34 1.07
C ARG A 173 -7.56 -14.89 0.94
N THR A 174 -7.92 -13.77 1.58
CA THR A 174 -9.28 -13.24 1.52
C THR A 174 -9.60 -12.71 0.12
N ILE A 175 -8.64 -12.02 -0.51
CA ILE A 175 -8.76 -11.54 -1.89
C ILE A 175 -8.90 -12.72 -2.85
N GLN A 176 -8.06 -13.76 -2.73
CA GLN A 176 -8.15 -14.96 -3.56
C GLN A 176 -9.50 -15.67 -3.40
N LYS A 177 -9.98 -15.85 -2.17
CA LYS A 177 -11.31 -16.42 -1.92
C LYS A 177 -12.43 -15.57 -2.53
N GLY A 178 -12.34 -14.24 -2.41
CA GLY A 178 -13.30 -13.33 -3.03
C GLY A 178 -13.29 -13.42 -4.56
N GLN A 179 -12.11 -13.58 -5.18
CA GLN A 179 -11.99 -13.77 -6.62
C GLN A 179 -12.59 -15.09 -7.09
N LEU A 180 -12.33 -16.18 -6.37
CA LEU A 180 -12.93 -17.49 -6.66
C LEU A 180 -14.46 -17.45 -6.53
N GLN A 181 -14.98 -16.86 -5.45
CA GLN A 181 -16.41 -16.67 -5.26
C GLN A 181 -17.03 -15.78 -6.34
N SER A 182 -16.33 -14.73 -6.78
CA SER A 182 -16.83 -13.89 -7.87
C SER A 182 -16.88 -14.61 -9.22
N ALA A 183 -15.92 -15.50 -9.49
CA ALA A 183 -15.91 -16.32 -10.70
C ALA A 183 -17.06 -17.34 -10.66
N GLU A 184 -17.25 -18.02 -9.54
CA GLU A 184 -18.36 -18.96 -9.32
C GLU A 184 -19.72 -18.26 -9.48
N LEU A 185 -19.86 -17.03 -8.97
CA LEU A 185 -21.06 -16.21 -9.19
C LEU A 185 -21.25 -15.81 -10.66
N GLU A 186 -20.19 -15.57 -11.42
CA GLU A 186 -20.32 -15.29 -12.85
C GLU A 186 -20.74 -16.53 -13.65
N GLU A 187 -20.31 -17.73 -13.25
CA GLU A 187 -20.71 -19.01 -13.86
C GLU A 187 -22.17 -19.40 -13.52
N LEU A 188 -22.61 -19.16 -12.28
CA LEU A 188 -23.97 -19.49 -11.83
C LEU A 188 -25.03 -18.49 -12.32
N ARG A 189 -24.64 -17.25 -12.65
CA ARG A 189 -25.56 -16.21 -13.17
C ARG A 189 -26.37 -16.65 -14.40
N PRO A 190 -25.79 -17.19 -15.48
CA PRO A 190 -26.55 -17.64 -16.64
C PRO A 190 -27.50 -18.79 -16.31
N GLU A 191 -27.12 -19.72 -15.45
CA GLU A 191 -28.00 -20.81 -15.01
C GLU A 191 -29.21 -20.27 -14.23
N VAL A 192 -28.98 -19.33 -13.33
CA VAL A 192 -30.08 -18.69 -12.57
C VAL A 192 -31.01 -17.90 -13.48
N GLU A 193 -30.49 -17.20 -14.49
CA GLU A 193 -31.33 -16.49 -15.47
C GLU A 193 -32.11 -17.46 -16.36
N ALA A 194 -31.50 -18.57 -16.82
CA ALA A 194 -32.20 -19.59 -17.58
C ALA A 194 -33.35 -20.24 -16.77
N ILE A 195 -33.09 -20.60 -15.51
CA ILE A 195 -34.13 -21.15 -14.61
C ILE A 195 -35.25 -20.13 -14.36
N ARG A 196 -34.92 -18.83 -14.26
CA ARG A 196 -35.93 -17.77 -14.12
C ARG A 196 -36.80 -17.63 -15.35
N GLU A 197 -36.21 -17.72 -16.54
CA GLU A 197 -36.94 -17.72 -17.82
C GLU A 197 -37.85 -18.94 -17.92
N GLU A 198 -37.35 -20.14 -17.61
CA GLU A 198 -38.15 -21.37 -17.59
C GLU A 198 -39.31 -21.29 -16.60
N LEU A 199 -39.07 -20.79 -15.38
CA LEU A 199 -40.12 -20.59 -14.37
C LEU A 199 -41.16 -19.55 -14.82
N ALA A 200 -40.74 -18.49 -15.52
CA ALA A 200 -41.66 -17.50 -16.05
C ALA A 200 -42.55 -18.10 -17.15
N GLU A 201 -41.97 -18.85 -18.08
CA GLU A 201 -42.73 -19.57 -19.10
C GLU A 201 -43.72 -20.57 -18.49
N LEU A 202 -43.28 -21.34 -17.49
CA LEU A 202 -44.11 -22.35 -16.85
C LEU A 202 -45.29 -21.69 -16.11
N ARG A 203 -45.05 -20.56 -15.44
CA ARG A 203 -46.11 -19.76 -14.81
C ARG A 203 -47.10 -19.21 -15.82
N ASP A 204 -46.64 -18.71 -16.96
CA ASP A 204 -47.53 -18.23 -18.02
C ASP A 204 -48.37 -19.36 -18.64
N LYS A 205 -47.77 -20.52 -18.89
CA LYS A 205 -48.47 -21.73 -19.36
C LYS A 205 -49.52 -22.18 -18.34
N TYR A 206 -49.14 -22.26 -17.05
CA TYR A 206 -50.06 -22.62 -15.98
C TYR A 206 -51.22 -21.64 -15.87
N ARG A 207 -50.96 -20.33 -15.98
CA ARG A 207 -52.00 -19.30 -16.00
C ARG A 207 -53.02 -19.54 -17.11
N ILE A 208 -52.57 -19.78 -18.34
CA ILE A 208 -53.46 -20.01 -19.50
C ILE A 208 -54.29 -21.30 -19.30
N LEU A 209 -53.65 -22.36 -18.81
CA LEU A 209 -54.33 -23.62 -18.49
C LEU A 209 -55.38 -23.45 -17.38
N SER A 210 -55.05 -22.71 -16.32
CA SER A 210 -55.99 -22.42 -15.22
C SER A 210 -57.22 -21.65 -15.72
N ASP A 211 -57.04 -20.71 -16.66
CA ASP A 211 -58.16 -19.96 -17.26
C ASP A 211 -59.05 -20.83 -18.15
N LEU A 212 -58.45 -21.71 -18.94
CA LEU A 212 -59.17 -22.68 -19.76
C LEU A 212 -59.93 -23.69 -18.90
N TYR A 213 -59.34 -24.13 -17.80
CA TYR A 213 -59.97 -25.05 -16.87
C TYR A 213 -61.12 -24.38 -16.13
N LEU A 214 -60.96 -23.14 -15.65
CA LEU A 214 -62.06 -22.33 -15.08
C LEU A 214 -63.25 -22.20 -16.03
N ALA A 215 -62.98 -21.96 -17.32
CA ALA A 215 -64.03 -21.83 -18.32
C ALA A 215 -64.80 -23.14 -18.58
N SER A 216 -64.25 -24.31 -18.21
CA SER A 216 -64.85 -25.62 -18.50
C SER A 216 -65.37 -26.38 -17.27
N SER A 217 -64.79 -26.18 -16.09
CA SER A 217 -65.04 -26.94 -14.85
C SER A 217 -66.12 -26.33 -13.93
N GLY A 218 -66.51 -25.07 -14.15
CA GLY A 218 -67.53 -24.40 -13.35
C GLY A 218 -67.05 -23.85 -12.00
N HIS A 219 -65.73 -23.86 -11.73
CA HIS A 219 -65.14 -23.15 -10.59
C HIS A 219 -65.28 -21.62 -10.73
N VAL A 220 -65.40 -20.92 -9.60
CA VAL A 220 -65.70 -19.47 -9.57
C VAL A 220 -64.42 -18.63 -9.49
N THR A 221 -63.36 -19.17 -8.87
CA THR A 221 -62.09 -18.46 -8.66
C THR A 221 -60.88 -19.33 -9.01
N ARG A 222 -59.77 -18.71 -9.40
CA ARG A 222 -58.49 -19.41 -9.68
C ARG A 222 -57.94 -20.15 -8.45
N GLU A 223 -58.23 -19.66 -7.25
CA GLU A 223 -57.77 -20.25 -5.99
C GLU A 223 -58.39 -21.64 -5.75
N ASP A 224 -59.63 -21.85 -6.18
CA ASP A 224 -60.31 -23.16 -6.10
C ASP A 224 -59.63 -24.21 -6.99
N VAL A 225 -59.17 -23.79 -8.18
CA VAL A 225 -58.44 -24.66 -9.13
C VAL A 225 -57.03 -24.96 -8.62
N GLU A 226 -56.37 -23.99 -7.99
CA GLU A 226 -55.07 -24.22 -7.36
C GLU A 226 -55.17 -25.20 -6.19
N GLN A 227 -56.21 -25.10 -5.34
CA GLN A 227 -56.44 -26.04 -4.25
C GLN A 227 -56.70 -27.47 -4.75
N GLU A 228 -57.52 -27.63 -5.81
CA GLU A 228 -57.77 -28.93 -6.42
C GLU A 228 -56.48 -29.54 -7.00
N VAL A 229 -55.67 -28.75 -7.71
CA VAL A 229 -54.37 -29.21 -8.26
C VAL A 229 -53.39 -29.60 -7.14
N ILE A 230 -53.36 -28.86 -6.03
CA ILE A 230 -52.54 -29.18 -4.86
C ILE A 230 -52.98 -30.50 -4.22
N GLU A 231 -54.30 -30.73 -4.07
CA GLU A 231 -54.86 -32.00 -3.60
C GLU A 231 -54.50 -33.18 -4.52
N TYR A 232 -54.56 -33.01 -5.85
CA TYR A 232 -54.19 -34.07 -6.81
C TYR A 232 -52.69 -34.37 -6.86
N MET A 233 -51.84 -33.41 -6.51
CA MET A 233 -50.40 -33.60 -6.47
C MET A 233 -49.88 -34.20 -5.15
N GLU A 234 -50.76 -34.47 -4.16
CA GLU A 234 -50.39 -34.92 -2.81
C GLU A 234 -49.33 -34.01 -2.15
N LEU A 235 -49.32 -32.73 -2.49
CA LEU A 235 -48.43 -31.72 -1.91
C LEU A 235 -49.15 -31.10 -0.69
N ASP A 236 -48.95 -31.70 0.49
CA ASP A 236 -49.31 -31.06 1.78
C ASP A 236 -48.46 -29.80 2.06
#